data_AF-A0A9C9KQH9-F1
#
_entry.id   AF-A0A9C9KQH9-F1
#
_cell.length_a   1.000
_cell.length_b   1.000
_cell.length_c   1.000
_cell.angle_alpha   90.00
_cell.angle_beta   90.00
_cell.angle_gamma   90.00
#
_symmetry.space_group_name_H-M   'P 1'
#
loop_
_entity.id
_entity.type
_entity.pdbx_description
1 polymer ?
#
loop_
_entity_poly.entity_id
_entity_poly.type
_entity_poly.pdbx_seq_one_letter_code
_entity_poly.pdbx_strand_id
1 'polypeptide(L)'
;SASDAVAGYLWSWAENQVAAAIKLVPLGQTAGQRILLKLGQTIPALVAAAQQIKDEDIGQVAHTQAMASAWHERQYSRLFRS
;
A
#
# COMPACT_ATOMS: atom_id res chain seq x y z
N SER A 1 13.71 2.01 -16.26
CA SER A 1 13.77 0.54 -16.44
C SER A 1 12.52 -0.10 -15.84
N ALA A 2 12.31 -1.42 -15.99
CA ALA A 2 11.20 -2.11 -15.32
C ALA A 2 11.29 -1.96 -13.78
N SER A 3 12.52 -2.05 -13.22
CA SER A 3 12.77 -1.84 -11.79
C SER A 3 12.33 -0.46 -11.31
N ASP A 4 12.65 0.60 -12.06
CA ASP A 4 12.29 1.98 -11.68
C ASP A 4 10.76 2.20 -11.73
N ALA A 5 10.09 1.57 -12.69
CA ALA A 5 8.63 1.64 -12.80
C ALA A 5 7.94 0.96 -11.61
N VAL A 6 8.42 -0.23 -11.20
CA VAL A 6 7.91 -0.93 -10.01
C VAL A 6 8.18 -0.09 -8.75
N ALA A 7 9.38 0.49 -8.63
CA ALA A 7 9.73 1.34 -7.49
C ALA A 7 8.81 2.57 -7.39
N GLY A 8 8.59 3.27 -8.51
CA GLY A 8 7.70 4.43 -8.58
C GLY A 8 6.23 4.09 -8.29
N TYR A 9 5.77 2.92 -8.77
CA TYR A 9 4.44 2.41 -8.44
C TYR A 9 4.30 2.13 -6.93
N LEU A 10 5.25 1.41 -6.32
CA LEU A 10 5.23 1.11 -4.89
C LEU A 10 5.28 2.37 -4.03
N TRP A 11 6.06 3.38 -4.42
CA TRP A 11 6.09 4.67 -3.74
C TRP A 11 4.74 5.38 -3.79
N SER A 12 4.15 5.48 -4.98
CA SER A 12 2.85 6.14 -5.18
C SER A 12 1.74 5.43 -4.41
N TRP A 13 1.78 4.10 -4.36
CA TRP A 13 0.88 3.30 -3.55
C TRP A 13 1.05 3.59 -2.05
N ALA A 14 2.29 3.58 -1.55
CA ALA A 14 2.59 3.85 -0.14
C ALA A 14 2.15 5.27 0.29
N GLU A 15 2.39 6.27 -0.56
CA GLU A 15 1.95 7.65 -0.33
C GLU A 15 0.43 7.74 -0.16
N ASN A 16 -0.34 7.10 -1.05
CA ASN A 16 -1.79 7.05 -0.97
C ASN A 16 -2.28 6.40 0.33
N GLN A 17 -1.66 5.29 0.75
CA GLN A 17 -2.02 4.61 2.00
C GLN A 17 -1.72 5.49 3.23
N VAL A 18 -0.58 6.19 3.25
CA VAL A 18 -0.22 7.11 4.34
C VAL A 18 -1.18 8.30 4.38
N ALA A 19 -1.54 8.88 3.22
CA ALA A 19 -2.49 9.98 3.15
C ALA A 19 -3.89 9.57 3.66
N ALA A 20 -4.33 8.34 3.39
CA ALA A 20 -5.55 7.78 3.95
C ALA A 20 -5.45 7.59 5.48
N ALA A 21 -4.33 7.02 5.96
CA ALA A 21 -4.11 6.80 7.40
C ALA A 21 -4.09 8.11 8.21
N ILE A 22 -3.51 9.18 7.67
CA ILE A 22 -3.55 10.51 8.30
C ILE A 22 -4.99 10.97 8.56
N LYS A 23 -5.90 10.75 7.59
CA LYS A 23 -7.30 11.18 7.69
C LYS A 23 -8.16 10.25 8.57
N LEU A 24 -7.86 8.95 8.59
CA LEU A 24 -8.69 7.93 9.27
C LEU A 24 -8.22 7.56 10.68
N VAL A 25 -6.92 7.62 10.98
CA VAL A 25 -6.28 7.18 12.25
C VAL A 25 -5.80 8.39 13.09
N PRO A 26 -6.44 9.55 12.93
CA PRO A 26 -5.93 10.89 13.30
C PRO A 26 -4.40 11.08 13.47
N LEU A 27 -3.59 10.67 12.50
CA LEU A 27 -2.14 10.87 12.58
C LEU A 27 -1.75 12.30 12.18
N GLY A 28 -0.74 12.87 12.84
CA GLY A 28 -0.14 14.14 12.43
C GLY A 28 0.73 14.01 11.17
N GLN A 29 0.92 15.10 10.43
CA GLN A 29 1.72 15.14 9.20
C GLN A 29 3.15 14.62 9.39
N THR A 30 3.82 15.03 10.48
CA THR A 30 5.17 14.55 10.79
C THR A 30 5.20 13.04 11.03
N ALA A 31 4.15 12.48 11.65
CA ALA A 31 4.07 11.03 11.83
C ALA A 31 3.87 10.32 10.48
N GLY A 32 3.03 10.87 9.60
CA GLY A 32 2.87 10.38 8.24
C GLY A 32 4.17 10.36 7.43
N GLN A 33 4.95 11.45 7.46
CA GLN A 33 6.25 11.52 6.79
C GLN A 33 7.24 10.49 7.32
N ARG A 34 7.29 10.25 8.64
CA ARG A 34 8.14 9.19 9.22
C ARG A 34 7.74 7.80 8.73
N ILE A 35 6.43 7.53 8.62
CA ILE A 35 5.93 6.25 8.08
C ILE A 35 6.34 6.12 6.62
N LEU A 36 6.12 7.15 5.79
CA LEU A 36 6.45 7.12 4.37
C LEU A 36 7.96 6.91 4.13
N LEU A 37 8.82 7.59 4.91
CA LEU A 37 10.26 7.39 4.85
C LEU A 37 10.66 5.94 5.16
N LYS A 38 10.07 5.35 6.19
CA LYS A 38 10.33 3.96 6.57
C LYS A 38 9.85 2.98 5.50
N LEU A 39 8.69 3.22 4.88
CA LEU A 39 8.20 2.42 3.76
C LEU A 39 9.13 2.53 2.54
N GLY A 40 9.58 3.74 2.22
CA GLY A 40 10.52 4.00 1.12
C GLY A 40 11.81 3.18 1.22
N GLN A 41 12.32 2.98 2.42
CA GLN A 41 13.52 2.16 2.67
C GLN A 41 13.32 0.68 2.35
N THR A 42 12.08 0.17 2.35
CA THR A 42 11.77 -1.22 2.03
C THR A 42 11.60 -1.48 0.53
N ILE A 43 11.35 -0.43 -0.27
CA ILE A 43 11.04 -0.55 -1.70
C ILE A 43 12.13 -1.29 -2.49
N PRO A 44 13.44 -1.01 -2.32
CA PRO A 44 14.47 -1.70 -3.10
C PRO A 44 14.45 -3.22 -2.92
N ALA A 45 14.26 -3.69 -1.68
CA ALA A 45 14.17 -5.11 -1.37
C ALA A 45 12.90 -5.75 -1.96
N LEU A 46 11.77 -5.04 -1.92
CA LEU A 46 10.52 -5.50 -2.52
C LEU A 46 10.59 -5.57 -4.05
N VAL A 47 11.25 -4.60 -4.70
CA VAL A 47 11.49 -4.63 -6.15
C VAL A 47 12.34 -5.85 -6.53
N ALA A 48 13.42 -6.11 -5.78
CA ALA A 48 14.25 -7.29 -6.00
C ALA A 48 13.46 -8.59 -5.81
N ALA A 49 12.64 -8.68 -4.75
CA ALA A 49 11.80 -9.84 -4.50
C ALA A 49 10.75 -10.05 -5.60
N ALA A 50 10.08 -8.99 -6.04
CA ALA A 50 9.06 -9.06 -7.08
C ALA A 50 9.59 -9.61 -8.42
N GLN A 51 10.85 -9.35 -8.74
CA GLN A 51 11.49 -9.88 -9.95
C GLN A 51 11.78 -11.38 -9.90
N GLN A 52 11.73 -11.99 -8.71
CA GLN A 52 11.98 -13.42 -8.51
C GLN A 52 10.67 -14.23 -8.40
N ILE A 53 9.52 -13.56 -8.33
CA ILE A 53 8.21 -14.22 -8.26
C ILE A 53 7.89 -14.79 -9.64
N LYS A 54 7.62 -16.09 -9.70
CA LYS A 54 7.15 -16.75 -10.92
C LYS A 54 5.66 -16.54 -11.10
N ASP A 55 5.19 -16.62 -12.33
CA ASP A 55 3.75 -16.47 -12.63
C ASP A 55 2.87 -17.47 -11.88
N GLU A 56 3.36 -18.70 -11.66
CA GLU A 56 2.67 -19.75 -10.87
C GLU A 56 2.47 -19.39 -9.39
N ASP A 57 3.30 -18.49 -8.87
CA ASP A 57 3.24 -18.01 -7.47
C ASP A 57 2.38 -16.74 -7.34
N ILE A 58 1.92 -16.15 -8.45
CA ILE A 58 1.02 -14.99 -8.45
C ILE A 58 -0.39 -15.45 -8.08
N GLY A 59 -0.91 -14.97 -6.95
CA GLY A 59 -2.28 -15.28 -6.51
C GLY A 59 -2.44 -15.60 -5.03
N GLN A 60 -1.37 -15.53 -4.23
CA GLN A 60 -1.47 -15.61 -2.77
C GLN A 60 -2.52 -14.63 -2.26
N VAL A 61 -3.58 -15.15 -1.64
CA VAL A 61 -4.80 -14.39 -1.33
C VAL A 61 -4.56 -13.51 -0.11
N ALA A 62 -4.69 -12.19 -0.29
CA ALA A 62 -4.74 -11.24 0.81
C ALA A 62 -6.11 -11.29 1.51
N HIS A 63 -6.40 -12.36 2.24
CA HIS A 63 -7.72 -12.63 2.83
C HIS A 63 -8.26 -11.47 3.67
N THR A 64 -7.41 -10.87 4.50
CA THR A 64 -7.77 -9.72 5.33
C THR A 64 -8.13 -8.49 4.51
N GLN A 65 -7.41 -8.25 3.41
CA GLN A 65 -7.71 -7.17 2.48
C GLN A 65 -9.05 -7.39 1.79
N ALA A 66 -9.32 -8.61 1.32
CA ALA A 66 -10.59 -8.96 0.68
C ALA A 66 -11.78 -8.76 1.64
N MET A 67 -11.64 -9.18 2.90
CA MET A 67 -12.65 -8.96 3.94
C MET A 67 -12.85 -7.47 4.24
N ALA A 68 -11.75 -6.72 4.41
CA ALA A 68 -11.81 -5.29 4.65
C ALA A 68 -12.50 -4.54 3.50
N SER A 69 -12.25 -4.92 2.25
CA SER A 69 -12.95 -4.39 1.08
C SER A 69 -14.45 -4.69 1.10
N ALA A 70 -14.85 -5.92 1.42
CA ALA A 70 -16.26 -6.30 1.52
C ALA A 70 -16.99 -5.56 2.66
N TRP A 71 -16.30 -5.27 3.77
CA TRP A 71 -16.85 -4.44 4.83
C TRP A 71 -16.95 -2.96 4.42
N HIS A 72 -15.95 -2.44 3.70
CA HIS A 72 -15.97 -1.07 3.18
C HIS A 72 -17.14 -0.82 2.23
N GLU A 73 -17.57 -1.84 1.46
CA GLU A 73 -18.77 -1.75 0.62
C GLU A 73 -20.04 -1.46 1.44
N ARG A 74 -20.15 -2.05 2.63
CA ARG A 74 -21.30 -1.93 3.53
C ARG A 74 -21.21 -0.80 4.55
N GLN A 75 -20.13 -0.02 4.53
CA GLN A 75 -19.91 1.03 5.50
C GLN A 75 -20.89 2.20 5.27
N TYR A 76 -21.66 2.56 6.31
CA TYR A 76 -22.70 3.60 6.22
C TYR A 76 -22.12 4.99 5.90
N SER A 77 -21.06 5.41 6.60
CA SER A 77 -20.36 6.67 6.35
C SER A 77 -18.98 6.41 5.73
N ARG A 78 -18.74 6.84 4.49
CA ARG A 78 -17.48 6.62 3.76
C ARG A 78 -16.82 7.94 3.37
N LEU A 79 -15.55 8.09 3.73
CA LEU A 79 -14.72 9.25 3.36
C LEU A 79 -14.02 9.04 2.01
N PHE A 80 -13.76 7.79 1.63
CA PHE A 80 -13.10 7.39 0.40
C PHE A 80 -14.01 6.51 -0.44
N ARG A 81 -13.79 6.55 -1.76
CA ARG A 81 -14.36 5.59 -2.70
C ARG A 81 -13.34 4.46 -2.88
N SER A 82 -13.77 3.22 -2.69
CA SER A 82 -13.03 2.01 -3.05
C SER A 82 -13.39 1.60 -4.47
#